data_AF-A0A3D1FZS8-F1
#
_entry.id   AF-A0A3D1FZS8-F1
#
_cell.length_a   1.000
_cell.length_b   1.000
_cell.length_c   1.000
_cell.angle_alpha   90.00
_cell.angle_beta   90.00
_cell.angle_gamma   90.00
#
_symmetry.space_group_name_H-M   'P 1'
#
loop_
_entity.id
_entity.type
_entity.pdbx_description
1 polymer ?
#
loop_
_entity_poly.entity_id
_entity_poly.type
_entity_poly.pdbx_seq_one_letter_code
_entity_poly.pdbx_strand_id
1 'polypeptide(L)' 'MNIEKFTTKSQSVIAKAQFLATDKKHSQVEGIHLLLSLLEEDNSVLPYVAQQGEIALDRLKTALKAAYHG' A
#
# COMPACT_ATOMS: atom_id res chain seq x y z
N MET A 1 -4.99 -13.29 -11.23
CA MET A 1 -6.01 -12.70 -10.32
C MET A 1 -7.09 -12.05 -11.17
N ASN A 2 -8.36 -12.11 -10.77
CA ASN A 2 -9.42 -11.33 -11.42
C ASN A 2 -9.64 -10.02 -10.64
N ILE A 3 -9.08 -8.92 -11.13
CA ILE A 3 -9.11 -7.60 -10.46
C ILE A 3 -10.54 -7.03 -10.40
N GLU A 4 -11.41 -7.40 -11.35
CA GLU A 4 -12.81 -6.94 -11.41
C GLU A 4 -13.67 -7.42 -10.24
N LYS A 5 -13.20 -8.42 -9.48
CA LYS A 5 -13.90 -8.92 -8.28
C LYS A 5 -13.57 -8.15 -7.00
N PHE A 6 -12.65 -7.20 -7.06
CA PHE A 6 -12.30 -6.36 -5.91
C PHE A 6 -13.12 -5.07 -5.91
N THR A 7 -13.18 -4.40 -4.75
CA THR A 7 -13.77 -3.06 -4.68
C THR A 7 -12.96 -2.07 -5.52
N THR A 8 -13.58 -1.01 -6.04
CA THR A 8 -12.90 0.05 -6.80
C THR A 8 -11.70 0.64 -6.05
N LYS A 9 -11.78 0.74 -4.71
CA LYS A 9 -10.68 1.24 -3.89
C LYS A 9 -9.51 0.26 -3.85
N SER A 10 -9.77 -1.02 -3.69
CA SER A 10 -8.75 -2.06 -3.76
C SER A 10 -8.10 -2.15 -5.15
N GLN A 11 -8.88 -1.95 -6.22
CA GLN A 11 -8.34 -1.90 -7.58
C GLN A 11 -7.36 -0.73 -7.76
N SER A 12 -7.72 0.46 -7.27
CA SER A 12 -6.84 1.64 -7.25
C SER A 12 -5.55 1.38 -6.45
N VAL A 13 -5.66 0.73 -5.28
CA VAL A 13 -4.50 0.33 -4.47
C VAL A 13 -3.57 -0.62 -5.25
N ILE A 14 -4.13 -1.63 -5.93
CA ILE A 14 -3.35 -2.59 -6.73
C ILE A 14 -2.65 -1.87 -7.89
N ALA A 15 -3.36 -1.00 -8.60
CA ALA A 15 -2.79 -0.23 -9.72
C ALA A 15 -1.63 0.68 -9.28
N LYS A 16 -1.80 1.38 -8.15
CA LYS A 16 -0.75 2.21 -7.57
C LYS A 16 0.45 1.37 -7.10
N ALA A 17 0.24 0.17 -6.53
CA ALA A 17 1.32 -0.73 -6.16
C ALA A 17 2.13 -1.21 -7.39
N GLN A 18 1.48 -1.49 -8.51
CA GLN A 18 2.14 -1.81 -9.78
C GLN A 18 2.96 -0.64 -10.33
N PHE A 19 2.42 0.58 -10.24
CA PHE A 19 3.16 1.79 -10.59
C PHE A 19 4.42 1.95 -9.72
N LEU A 20 4.30 1.80 -8.39
CA LEU A 20 5.42 1.91 -7.46
C LEU A 20 6.53 0.87 -7.75
N ALA A 21 6.16 -0.38 -8.05
CA ALA A 21 7.12 -1.40 -8.43
C ALA A 21 7.86 -1.04 -9.74
N THR A 22 7.12 -0.54 -10.73
CA THR A 22 7.67 -0.12 -12.03
C THR A 22 8.61 1.07 -11.88
N ASP A 23 8.22 2.07 -11.10
CA ASP A 23 9.01 3.26 -10.77
C ASP A 23 10.37 2.89 -10.15
N LYS A 24 10.38 1.88 -9.28
CA LYS A 24 11.59 1.32 -8.67
C LYS A 24 12.33 0.29 -9.52
N LYS A 25 11.85 0.01 -10.74
CA LYS A 25 12.38 -1.02 -11.62
C LYS A 25 12.41 -2.40 -10.96
N HIS A 26 11.51 -2.65 -10.01
CA HIS A 26 11.30 -3.96 -9.43
C HIS A 26 10.48 -4.81 -10.42
N SER A 27 10.94 -6.03 -10.70
CA SER A 27 10.30 -6.92 -11.67
C SER A 27 8.93 -7.43 -11.23
N GLN A 28 8.62 -7.30 -9.94
CA GLN A 28 7.38 -7.76 -9.32
C GLN A 28 6.88 -6.80 -8.26
N VAL A 29 5.57 -6.83 -8.03
CA VAL A 29 4.96 -6.14 -6.89
C VAL A 29 5.29 -6.90 -5.61
N GLU A 30 6.22 -6.36 -4.83
CA GLU A 30 6.49 -6.80 -3.46
C GLU A 30 5.53 -6.16 -2.45
N GLY A 31 5.48 -6.75 -1.24
CA GLY A 31 4.60 -6.29 -0.16
C GLY A 31 4.78 -4.81 0.20
N ILE A 32 5.98 -4.25 0.05
CA ILE A 32 6.26 -2.85 0.37
C ILE A 32 5.47 -1.89 -0.52
N HIS A 33 5.30 -2.24 -1.80
CA HIS A 33 4.56 -1.42 -2.77
C HIS A 33 3.07 -1.42 -2.45
N LEU A 34 2.55 -2.61 -2.11
CA LEU A 34 1.15 -2.76 -1.74
C LEU A 34 0.84 -2.02 -0.43
N LEU A 35 1.71 -2.14 0.57
CA LEU A 35 1.55 -1.46 1.84
C LEU A 35 1.65 0.06 1.69
N LEU A 36 2.58 0.56 0.87
CA LEU A 36 2.72 1.99 0.62
C LEU A 36 1.50 2.53 -0.11
N SER A 37 1.00 1.80 -1.10
CA SER A 37 -0.23 2.11 -1.81
C SER A 37 -1.44 2.16 -0.87
N LEU A 38 -1.59 1.18 0.03
CA LEU A 38 -2.63 1.17 1.06
C LEU A 38 -2.55 2.42 1.96
N LEU A 39 -1.35 2.78 2.43
CA LEU A 39 -1.12 3.96 3.28
C LEU A 39 -1.30 5.32 2.59
N GLU A 40 -1.31 5.34 1.26
CA GLU A 40 -1.52 6.56 0.47
C GLU A 40 -2.95 6.69 -0.05
N GLU A 41 -3.59 5.57 -0.39
CA GLU A 41 -4.91 5.57 -1.01
C GLU A 41 -6.03 5.29 0.00
N ASP A 42 -5.87 4.35 0.93
CA ASP A 42 -6.97 3.91 1.80
C ASP A 42 -7.10 4.78 3.06
N ASN A 43 -8.00 5.75 2.98
CA ASN A 43 -8.36 6.64 4.10
C ASN A 43 -9.60 6.17 4.88
N SER A 44 -10.14 4.97 4.63
CA SER A 44 -11.35 4.48 5.30
C SER A 44 -11.13 3.22 6.12
N VAL A 45 -10.72 2.11 5.50
CA VAL A 45 -10.63 0.81 6.18
C VAL A 45 -9.31 0.68 6.94
N LEU A 46 -8.20 1.05 6.30
CA LEU A 46 -6.88 0.94 6.91
C LEU A 46 -6.74 1.71 8.24
N PRO A 47 -7.19 2.97 8.38
CA PRO A 47 -7.11 3.68 9.67
C PRO A 47 -7.90 2.98 10.77
N TYR A 48 -9.09 2.47 10.45
CA TYR A 48 -9.92 1.74 11.40
C TYR A 48 -9.24 0.46 11.87
N VAL A 49 -8.73 -0.37 10.96
CA VAL A 49 -8.04 -1.63 11.30
C VAL A 49 -6.77 -1.36 12.08
N ALA A 50 -5.99 -0.35 11.68
CA ALA A 50 -4.77 0.04 12.39
C ALA A 50 -5.06 0.50 13.82
N GLN A 51 -6.16 1.22 14.04
CA GLN A 51 -6.60 1.61 15.39
C GLN A 51 -6.91 0.38 16.25
N GLN A 52 -7.60 -0.63 15.70
CA GLN A 52 -7.90 -1.86 16.45
C GLN A 52 -6.63 -2.63 16.84
N GLY A 53 -5.58 -2.56 16.00
CA GLY A 53 -4.28 -3.19 16.26
C GLY A 53 -3.28 -2.30 16.99
N GLU A 54 -3.68 -1.11 17.46
CA GLU A 54 -2.79 -0.11 18.09
C GLU A 54 -1.55 0.25 17.23
N ILE A 55 -1.71 0.18 15.91
CA ILE A 55 -0.63 0.44 14.95
C ILE A 55 -0.50 1.95 14.72
N ALA A 56 0.67 2.50 15.04
CA ALA A 56 1.01 3.88 14.74
C ALA A 56 1.30 4.09 13.24
N LEU A 57 0.25 4.38 12.45
CA LEU A 57 0.34 4.53 10.99
C LEU A 57 1.39 5.54 10.53
N ASP A 58 1.58 6.66 11.24
CA ASP A 58 2.59 7.65 10.87
C ASP A 58 4.01 7.10 10.98
N ARG A 59 4.28 6.30 12.03
CA ARG A 59 5.58 5.62 12.21
C ARG A 59 5.78 4.55 11.15
N LEU A 60 4.74 3.78 10.84
CA LEU A 60 4.77 2.78 9.77
C LEU A 60 5.06 3.41 8.41
N LYS A 61 4.38 4.52 8.08
CA LYS A 61 4.57 5.26 6.83
C LYS A 61 6.00 5.81 6.71
N THR A 62 6.55 6.33 7.81
CA THR A 62 7.93 6.82 7.85
C THR A 62 8.94 5.70 7.61
N ALA A 63 8.82 4.59 8.33
CA ALA A 63 9.70 3.43 8.17
C ALA A 63 9.61 2.82 6.77
N LEU A 64 8.39 2.71 6.23
CA LEU A 64 8.17 2.15 4.90
C LEU A 64 8.75 3.03 3.80
N LYS A 65 8.61 4.36 3.89
CA LYS A 65 9.25 5.27 2.93
C LYS A 65 10.77 5.13 2.98
N ALA A 66 11.37 5.05 4.17
CA ALA A 66 12.81 4.81 4.28
C ALA A 66 13.23 3.50 3.60
N ALA A 67 12.51 2.40 3.85
CA ALA A 67 12.75 1.10 3.21
C ALA A 67 12.44 1.07 1.70
N TYR A 68 11.54 1.92 1.23
CA TYR A 68 11.23 2.07 -0.19
C TYR A 68 12.29 2.88 -0.95
N HIS A 69 13.00 3.76 -0.26
CA HIS A 69 14.05 4.61 -0.84
C HIS A 69 15.46 4.05 -0.71
N GLY A 70 15.75 3.26 0.32
CA GLY A 70 17.02 2.54 0.49
C GLY A 70 17.09 1.30 -0.38
#